data_AF-A0A973YWI7-F1
#
_entry.id   AF-A0A973YWI7-F1
#
_cell.length_a   1.000
_cell.length_b   1.000
_cell.length_c   1.000
_cell.angle_alpha   90.00
_cell.angle_beta   90.00
_cell.angle_gamma   90.00
#
_symmetry.space_group_name_H-M   'P 1'
#
loop_
_entity.id
_entity.type
_entity.pdbx_description
1 polymer ?
#
loop_
_entity_poly.entity_id
_entity_poly.type
_entity_poly.pdbx_seq_one_letter_code
_entity_poly.pdbx_strand_id
1 'polypeptide(L)'
;LEVFATRHHWPDTSFGLRLRGSVAWTGDTRPIAEQLAKFANDGELVFHDCALHGNPSHSGIDDLEREYPAELLSRCRLYHYASAADGATLESRGHRIARAGELVPLPATTAVTSPMP
;
A
#
# COMPACT_ATOMS: atom_id res chain seq x y z
N LEU A 1 -6.71 15.00 4.31
CA LEU A 1 -5.84 13.87 4.70
C LEU A 1 -6.61 13.04 5.72
N GLU A 2 -6.72 11.73 5.50
CA GLU A 2 -7.40 10.80 6.39
C GLU A 2 -6.39 9.78 6.91
N VAL A 3 -6.56 9.33 8.16
CA VAL A 3 -5.76 8.27 8.79
C VAL A 3 -6.66 7.06 9.00
N PHE A 4 -6.14 5.85 8.79
CA PHE A 4 -6.89 4.62 9.02
C PHE A 4 -6.05 3.55 9.71
N ALA A 5 -6.72 2.65 10.42
CA ALA A 5 -6.08 1.56 11.14
C ALA A 5 -5.51 0.52 10.19
N THR A 6 -4.37 -0.05 10.54
CA THR A 6 -3.74 -1.17 9.84
C THR A 6 -3.64 -2.39 10.76
N ARG A 7 -3.09 -3.50 10.28
CA ARG A 7 -2.92 -4.72 11.06
C ARG A 7 -1.44 -5.05 11.20
N HIS A 8 -0.81 -4.62 12.28
CA HIS A 8 0.63 -4.81 12.49
C HIS A 8 0.95 -5.13 13.96
N HIS A 9 1.17 -6.40 14.30
CA HIS A 9 1.37 -6.94 15.66
C HIS A 9 0.31 -6.50 16.69
N TRP A 10 0.41 -5.26 17.17
CA TRP A 10 -0.45 -4.64 18.17
C TRP A 10 -1.26 -3.48 17.55
N PRO A 11 -2.51 -3.26 17.98
CA PRO A 11 -3.28 -2.09 17.56
C PRO A 11 -2.53 -0.77 17.81
N ASP A 12 -2.79 0.21 16.96
CA ASP A 12 -2.29 1.59 17.09
C ASP A 12 -0.76 1.77 17.06
N THR A 13 -0.03 0.79 16.49
CA THR A 13 1.42 0.86 16.27
C THR A 13 1.81 1.14 14.82
N SER A 14 0.87 1.00 13.90
CA SER A 14 1.00 1.35 12.49
C SER A 14 -0.32 1.96 12.01
N PHE A 15 -0.23 2.87 11.04
CA PHE A 15 -1.38 3.56 10.48
C PHE A 15 -1.21 3.76 8.98
N GLY A 16 -2.32 3.70 8.28
CA GLY A 16 -2.41 4.11 6.90
C GLY A 16 -2.83 5.57 6.75
N LEU A 17 -2.42 6.17 5.64
CA LEU A 17 -2.75 7.54 5.26
C LEU A 17 -3.45 7.54 3.90
N ARG A 18 -4.47 8.38 3.76
CA ARG A 18 -5.13 8.64 2.48
C ARG A 18 -5.11 10.13 2.16
N LEU A 19 -4.61 10.43 0.97
CA LEU A 19 -4.91 11.68 0.28
C LEU A 19 -5.91 11.38 -0.85
N ARG A 20 -7.17 11.78 -0.65
CA ARG A 20 -8.31 11.40 -1.50
C ARG A 20 -8.07 11.69 -2.98
N GLY A 21 -8.40 10.70 -3.83
CA GLY A 21 -8.23 10.75 -5.28
C GLY A 21 -6.77 10.69 -5.76
N SER A 22 -5.80 10.58 -4.84
CA SER A 22 -4.38 10.63 -5.15
C SER A 22 -3.66 9.36 -4.70
N VAL A 23 -3.55 9.13 -3.38
CA VAL A 23 -2.73 8.05 -2.83
C VAL A 23 -3.33 7.50 -1.54
N ALA A 24 -3.21 6.18 -1.37
CA ALA A 24 -3.35 5.48 -0.10
C ALA A 24 -1.99 4.83 0.24
N TRP A 25 -1.48 5.08 1.44
CA TRP A 25 -0.22 4.56 1.94
C TRP A 25 -0.50 3.73 3.19
N THR A 26 -0.14 2.45 3.23
CA THR A 26 -0.62 1.57 4.31
C THR A 26 0.26 1.48 5.54
N GLY A 27 1.48 2.02 5.53
CA GLY A 27 2.47 1.66 6.55
C GLY A 27 2.74 0.15 6.55
N ASP A 28 3.28 -0.36 7.65
CA ASP A 28 3.46 -1.79 7.89
C ASP A 28 2.13 -2.45 8.19
N THR A 29 1.79 -3.54 7.50
CA THR A 29 0.51 -4.21 7.69
C THR A 29 0.47 -5.63 7.09
N ARG A 30 -0.29 -6.51 7.75
CA ARG A 30 -0.98 -7.66 7.13
C ARG A 30 -2.06 -7.18 6.15
N PRO A 31 -2.65 -8.07 5.33
CA PRO A 31 -3.72 -7.68 4.43
C PRO A 31 -4.90 -7.02 5.16
N ILE A 32 -5.41 -5.94 4.57
CA ILE A 32 -6.48 -5.06 5.08
C ILE A 32 -7.45 -4.68 3.97
N ALA A 33 -7.97 -5.70 3.26
CA ALA A 33 -8.83 -5.52 2.08
C ALA A 33 -10.04 -4.61 2.37
N GLU A 34 -10.65 -4.73 3.55
CA GLU A 34 -11.79 -3.92 3.97
C GLU A 34 -11.42 -2.44 4.18
N GLN A 35 -10.20 -2.16 4.68
CA GLN A 35 -9.72 -0.78 4.83
C GLN A 35 -9.46 -0.17 3.46
N LEU A 36 -8.81 -0.90 2.56
CA LEU A 36 -8.53 -0.41 1.21
C LEU A 36 -9.79 -0.24 0.36
N ALA A 37 -10.80 -1.10 0.54
CA ALA A 37 -12.10 -0.90 -0.09
C ALA A 37 -12.78 0.42 0.35
N LYS A 38 -12.49 0.90 1.57
CA LYS A 38 -13.02 2.17 2.09
C LYS A 38 -12.13 3.37 1.73
N PHE A 39 -10.82 3.22 1.85
CA PHE A 39 -9.86 4.33 1.79
C PHE A 39 -9.12 4.45 0.44
N ALA A 40 -9.11 3.41 -0.41
CA ALA A 40 -8.57 3.47 -1.77
C ALA A 40 -9.69 3.35 -2.82
N ASN A 41 -10.82 4.01 -2.56
CA ASN A 41 -12.08 3.85 -3.31
C ASN A 41 -12.33 4.91 -4.39
N ASP A 42 -11.37 5.79 -4.67
CA ASP A 42 -11.47 6.87 -5.64
C ASP A 42 -10.26 6.85 -6.61
N GLY A 43 -9.83 5.64 -6.97
CA GLY A 43 -8.73 5.43 -7.92
C GLY A 43 -7.33 5.71 -7.36
N GLU A 44 -7.17 5.84 -6.03
CA GLU A 44 -5.86 6.09 -5.42
C GLU A 44 -4.80 5.08 -5.86
N LEU A 45 -3.58 5.57 -6.08
CA LEU A 45 -2.39 4.72 -6.12
C LEU A 45 -2.16 4.15 -4.70
N VAL A 46 -1.93 2.84 -4.58
CA VAL A 46 -1.82 2.19 -3.26
C VAL A 46 -0.37 1.80 -3.00
N PHE A 47 0.30 2.44 -2.05
CA PHE A 47 1.58 1.95 -1.55
C PHE A 47 1.32 0.96 -0.41
N HIS A 48 1.74 -0.29 -0.60
CA HIS A 48 1.41 -1.37 0.31
C HIS A 48 2.65 -2.13 0.79
N ASP A 49 2.71 -2.39 2.10
CA ASP A 49 3.72 -3.27 2.69
C ASP A 49 3.58 -4.69 2.11
N CYS A 50 4.66 -5.23 1.55
CA CYS A 50 4.71 -6.57 1.05
C CYS A 50 6.16 -7.08 0.94
N ALA A 51 6.43 -8.17 1.65
CA ALA A 51 7.62 -8.98 1.44
C ALA A 51 7.33 -10.16 0.49
N LEU A 52 8.38 -10.79 -0.03
CA LEU A 52 8.22 -12.04 -0.78
C LEU A 52 7.58 -13.13 0.08
N HIS A 53 7.92 -13.17 1.37
CA HIS A 53 7.32 -14.06 2.36
C HIS A 53 6.74 -13.23 3.50
N GLY A 54 5.44 -13.43 3.75
CA GLY A 54 4.76 -12.76 4.85
C GLY A 54 5.20 -13.29 6.21
N ASN A 55 4.89 -12.53 7.25
CA ASN A 55 5.05 -12.96 8.63
C ASN A 55 3.83 -12.50 9.44
N PRO A 56 3.75 -12.73 10.76
CA PRO A 56 2.59 -12.31 11.55
C PRO A 56 2.26 -10.81 11.52
N SER A 57 3.07 -9.95 10.90
CA SER A 57 2.86 -8.49 10.90
C SER A 57 3.11 -7.75 9.61
N HIS A 58 3.74 -8.41 8.66
CA HIS A 58 3.91 -7.93 7.30
C HIS A 58 3.21 -8.85 6.33
N SER A 59 2.65 -8.27 5.27
CA SER A 59 2.02 -9.04 4.20
C SER A 59 3.08 -9.79 3.39
N GLY A 60 2.77 -11.02 3.01
CA GLY A 60 3.48 -11.72 1.93
C GLY A 60 2.74 -11.55 0.61
N ILE A 61 3.44 -11.70 -0.51
CA ILE A 61 2.78 -11.58 -1.81
C ILE A 61 1.67 -12.63 -2.02
N ASP A 62 1.86 -13.85 -1.50
CA ASP A 62 0.82 -14.89 -1.55
C ASP A 62 -0.41 -14.54 -0.71
N ASP A 63 -0.26 -13.70 0.33
CA ASP A 63 -1.40 -13.19 1.10
C ASP A 63 -2.19 -12.18 0.27
N LEU A 64 -1.48 -11.24 -0.38
CA LEU A 64 -2.11 -10.19 -1.18
C LEU A 64 -2.83 -10.77 -2.39
N GLU A 65 -2.20 -11.70 -3.13
CA GLU A 65 -2.81 -12.36 -4.29
C GLU A 65 -4.07 -13.18 -3.92
N ARG A 66 -4.12 -13.73 -2.71
CA ARG A 66 -5.27 -14.49 -2.21
C ARG A 66 -6.41 -13.58 -1.76
N GLU A 67 -6.09 -12.47 -1.10
CA GLU A 67 -7.09 -11.67 -0.36
C GLU A 67 -7.57 -10.44 -1.12
N TYR A 68 -6.79 -9.90 -2.08
CA TYR A 68 -7.13 -8.65 -2.77
C TYR A 68 -7.71 -8.92 -4.15
N PRO A 69 -8.79 -8.21 -4.53
CA PRO A 69 -9.26 -8.20 -5.91
C PRO A 69 -8.14 -7.76 -6.86
N ALA A 70 -8.10 -8.35 -8.06
CA ALA A 70 -7.08 -8.05 -9.07
C ALA A 70 -6.99 -6.55 -9.42
N GLU A 71 -8.13 -5.84 -9.43
CA GLU A 71 -8.17 -4.40 -9.65
C GLU A 71 -7.43 -3.62 -8.56
N LEU A 72 -7.58 -4.01 -7.29
CA LEU A 72 -6.85 -3.40 -6.17
C LEU A 72 -5.36 -3.69 -6.28
N LEU A 73 -4.97 -4.96 -6.51
CA LEU A 73 -3.57 -5.35 -6.69
C LEU A 73 -2.90 -4.61 -7.85
N SER A 74 -3.63 -4.37 -8.94
CA SER A 74 -3.09 -3.64 -10.10
C SER A 74 -2.70 -2.18 -9.79
N ARG A 75 -3.29 -1.60 -8.74
CA ARG A 75 -2.97 -0.27 -8.22
C ARG A 75 -1.94 -0.30 -7.09
N CYS A 76 -1.56 -1.48 -6.61
CA CYS A 76 -0.57 -1.60 -5.57
C CYS A 76 0.85 -1.34 -6.09
N ARG A 77 1.63 -0.69 -5.26
CA ARG A 77 3.06 -0.47 -5.39
C ARG A 77 3.74 -0.94 -4.12
N LEU A 78 4.41 -2.09 -4.22
CA LEU A 78 4.86 -2.88 -3.09
C LEU A 78 6.18 -2.35 -2.53
N TYR A 79 6.28 -2.23 -1.21
CA TYR A 79 7.49 -1.81 -0.49
C TYR A 79 7.70 -2.68 0.77
N HIS A 80 8.76 -2.47 1.54
CA HIS A 80 9.20 -3.32 2.68
C HIS A 80 9.72 -4.74 2.33
N TYR A 81 9.94 -5.06 1.05
CA TYR A 81 10.66 -6.28 0.67
C TYR A 81 12.11 -6.27 1.17
N ALA A 82 12.64 -7.44 1.52
CA ALA A 82 13.91 -7.56 2.27
C ALA A 82 15.17 -7.29 1.43
N SER A 83 15.09 -7.44 0.10
CA SER A 83 16.25 -7.34 -0.77
C SER A 83 15.90 -6.96 -2.21
N ALA A 84 16.86 -6.47 -2.98
CA ALA A 84 16.66 -6.24 -4.42
C ALA A 84 16.27 -7.52 -5.18
N ALA A 85 16.73 -8.70 -4.72
CA ALA A 85 16.36 -9.99 -5.31
C ALA A 85 14.90 -10.35 -5.03
N ASP A 86 14.42 -10.07 -3.82
CA ASP A 86 13.00 -10.20 -3.46
C ASP A 86 12.16 -9.28 -4.34
N GLY A 87 12.57 -8.01 -4.47
CA GLY A 87 11.91 -7.04 -5.35
C GLY A 87 11.82 -7.53 -6.81
N ALA A 88 12.91 -8.05 -7.36
CA ALA A 88 12.92 -8.63 -8.71
C ALA A 88 12.00 -9.84 -8.85
N THR A 89 11.85 -10.63 -7.78
CA THR A 89 10.92 -11.77 -7.74
C THR A 89 9.46 -11.30 -7.71
N LEU A 90 9.15 -10.24 -6.98
CA LEU A 90 7.81 -9.63 -6.99
C LEU A 90 7.46 -9.07 -8.38
N GLU A 91 8.42 -8.43 -9.04
CA GLU A 91 8.23 -7.91 -10.40
C GLU A 91 8.08 -9.01 -11.45
N SER A 92 8.81 -10.12 -11.34
CA SER A 92 8.66 -11.26 -12.26
C SER A 92 7.30 -11.95 -12.13
N ARG A 93 6.64 -11.81 -10.97
CA ARG A 93 5.23 -12.18 -10.73
C ARG A 93 4.22 -11.16 -11.27
N GLY A 94 4.67 -10.06 -11.86
CA GLY A 94 3.83 -9.04 -12.48
C GLY A 94 3.42 -7.89 -11.56
N HIS A 95 3.95 -7.82 -10.34
CA HIS A 95 3.64 -6.74 -9.40
C HIS A 95 4.55 -5.54 -9.59
N ARG A 96 4.08 -4.35 -9.22
CA ARG A 96 4.88 -3.13 -9.23
C ARG A 96 5.50 -2.94 -7.85
N ILE A 97 6.80 -2.66 -7.79
CA ILE A 97 7.50 -2.35 -6.53
C ILE A 97 7.89 -0.87 -6.48
N ALA A 98 8.07 -0.34 -5.27
CA ALA A 98 8.75 0.94 -5.04
C ALA A 98 10.25 0.69 -4.80
N ARG A 99 11.11 1.55 -5.36
CA ARG A 99 12.56 1.49 -5.16
C ARG A 99 13.06 2.69 -4.37
N ALA A 100 14.18 2.52 -3.67
CA ALA A 100 14.85 3.62 -2.99
C ALA A 100 15.24 4.73 -3.99
N GLY A 101 14.89 5.98 -3.67
CA GLY A 101 15.15 7.15 -4.52
C GLY A 101 14.22 7.31 -5.72
N GLU A 102 13.24 6.42 -5.90
CA GLU A 102 12.27 6.54 -6.99
C GLU A 102 11.29 7.69 -6.74
N LEU A 103 11.09 8.51 -7.77
CA LEU A 103 10.07 9.55 -7.77
C LEU A 103 8.82 9.02 -8.48
N VAL A 104 7.72 8.87 -7.74
CA VAL A 104 6.46 8.41 -8.29
C VAL A 104 5.50 9.61 -8.40
N PRO A 105 5.06 9.97 -9.62
CA PRO A 105 4.07 11.03 -9.78
C PRO A 105 2.73 10.59 -9.18
N LEU A 106 2.14 11.46 -8.36
CA LEU A 106 0.84 11.23 -7.77
C LEU A 106 -0.25 11.98 -8.56
N PRO A 107 -1.45 11.39 -8.73
CA PRO A 107 -2.59 12.14 -9.26
C PRO A 107 -2.90 13.35 -8.39
N ALA A 108 -3.48 14.39 -9.00
CA ALA A 108 -3.97 15.55 -8.24
C ALA A 108 -5.01 15.09 -7.21
N THR A 109 -4.89 15.58 -5.97
CA THR A 109 -5.86 15.24 -4.93
C THR A 109 -7.18 15.96 -5.13
N THR A 110 -8.28 15.29 -4.77
CA THR A 110 -9.63 15.86 -4.65
C THR A 110 -9.96 16.26 -3.22
N ALA A 111 -9.03 16.03 -2.27
CA ALA A 111 -9.22 16.48 -0.90
C ALA A 111 -9.26 18.01 -0.83
N VAL A 112 -10.17 18.53 -0.02
CA VAL A 112 -10.22 19.97 0.27
C VAL A 112 -8.90 20.35 0.94
N THR A 113 -8.14 21.22 0.30
CA THR A 113 -6.94 21.82 0.87
C THR A 113 -7.34 23.08 1.63
N SER A 114 -6.81 23.25 2.84
CA SER A 114 -6.81 24.58 3.45
C SER A 114 -5.92 25.48 2.60
N PRO A 115 -6.30 26.75 2.39
CA PRO A 115 -5.37 27.71 1.80
C PRO A 115 -4.10 27.73 2.65
N MET A 116 -2.94 27.70 1.98
CA MET A 116 -1.68 27.90 2.69
C MET A 116 -1.69 29.28 3.36
N PRO A 117 -1.24 29.40 4.61
CA PRO A 117 -1.09 30.69 5.28
C PRO A 117 -0.03 31.57 4.61
#